data_AF-A0A7C2WZ25-F1
#
_entry.id   AF-A0A7C2WZ25-F1
#
_cell.length_a   1.000
_cell.length_b   1.000
_cell.length_c   1.000
_cell.angle_alpha   90.00
_cell.angle_beta   90.00
_cell.angle_gamma   90.00
#
_symmetry.space_group_name_H-M   'P 1'
#
loop_
_entity.id
_entity.type
_entity.pdbx_description
1 polymer ?
#
loop_
_entity_poly.entity_id
_entity_poly.type
_entity_poly.pdbx_seq_one_letter_code
_entity_poly.pdbx_strand_id
1 'polypeptide(L)'
;MLSEERREKILRRVEPLLRAVDPDVRLIDVILDSTREQLAFVMQKGEWPIVVGLNWLDYVSHRDDELREQLAAGLARRLEKARSKPAEEEP
;
A
#
# COMPACT_ATOMS: atom_id res chain seq x y z
N MET A 1 15.81 9.09 -1.44
CA MET A 1 14.59 9.64 -2.08
C MET A 1 14.33 8.94 -3.40
N LEU A 2 13.05 8.73 -3.70
CA LEU A 2 12.56 8.07 -4.90
C LEU A 2 12.33 9.13 -5.98
N SER A 3 12.93 9.00 -7.16
CA SER A 3 12.73 9.95 -8.26
C SER A 3 11.27 9.95 -8.73
N GLU A 4 10.76 11.09 -9.19
CA GLU A 4 9.36 11.24 -9.65
C GLU A 4 8.99 10.22 -10.73
N GLU A 5 9.86 9.98 -11.71
CA GLU A 5 9.63 8.96 -12.74
C GLU A 5 9.47 7.55 -12.17
N ARG A 6 10.25 7.21 -11.13
CA ARG A 6 10.17 5.90 -10.48
C ARG A 6 8.87 5.80 -9.69
N ARG A 7 8.43 6.89 -9.05
CA ARG A 7 7.18 6.97 -8.29
C ARG A 7 6.02 6.71 -9.22
N GLU A 8 5.96 7.42 -10.34
CA GLU A 8 4.91 7.22 -11.37
C GLU A 8 4.88 5.79 -11.91
N LYS A 9 6.04 5.19 -12.21
CA LYS A 9 6.10 3.80 -12.69
C LYS A 9 5.53 2.81 -11.67
N ILE A 10 5.84 3.02 -10.40
CA ILE A 10 5.32 2.17 -9.32
C ILE A 10 3.81 2.35 -9.17
N LEU A 11 3.34 3.61 -9.12
CA LEU A 11 1.91 3.91 -9.01
C LEU A 11 1.13 3.30 -10.19
N ARG A 12 1.62 3.46 -11.42
CA ARG A 12 0.99 2.89 -12.63
C ARG A 12 0.92 1.36 -12.61
N ARG A 13 1.91 0.69 -12.01
CA ARG A 13 1.90 -0.77 -11.86
C ARG A 13 0.92 -1.22 -10.77
N VAL A 14 0.89 -0.52 -9.65
CA VAL A 14 0.19 -0.96 -8.43
C VAL A 14 -1.28 -0.56 -8.41
N GLU A 15 -1.63 0.58 -8.99
CA GLU A 15 -3.03 1.05 -9.08
C GLU A 15 -4.00 -0.01 -9.67
N PRO A 16 -3.73 -0.65 -10.83
CA PRO A 16 -4.64 -1.66 -11.36
C PRO A 16 -4.73 -2.90 -10.47
N LEU A 17 -3.63 -3.28 -9.79
CA LEU A 17 -3.62 -4.41 -8.86
C LEU A 17 -4.50 -4.12 -7.64
N LEU A 18 -4.40 -2.91 -7.09
CA LEU A 18 -5.24 -2.47 -5.98
C LEU A 18 -6.72 -2.41 -6.37
N ARG A 19 -7.06 -1.86 -7.53
CA ARG A 19 -8.45 -1.84 -8.00
C ARG A 19 -9.03 -3.24 -8.21
N ALA A 20 -8.20 -4.21 -8.59
CA ALA A 20 -8.63 -5.61 -8.72
C ALA A 20 -8.88 -6.28 -7.36
N VAL A 21 -8.21 -5.83 -6.29
CA VAL A 21 -8.42 -6.30 -4.92
C VAL A 21 -9.64 -5.63 -4.31
N ASP A 22 -9.71 -4.32 -4.39
CA ASP A 22 -10.77 -3.51 -3.78
C ASP A 22 -10.96 -2.21 -4.59
N PRO A 23 -12.06 -2.07 -5.35
CA PRO A 23 -12.29 -0.91 -6.21
C PRO A 23 -12.53 0.39 -5.44
N ASP A 24 -12.88 0.32 -4.15
CA ASP A 24 -13.09 1.50 -3.30
C ASP A 24 -11.77 2.06 -2.73
N VAL A 25 -10.66 1.32 -2.86
CA VAL A 25 -9.34 1.76 -2.42
C VAL A 25 -8.69 2.64 -3.50
N ARG A 26 -8.25 3.82 -3.09
CA ARG A 26 -7.47 4.75 -3.92
C ARG A 26 -6.04 4.77 -3.46
N LEU A 27 -5.10 4.54 -4.38
CA LEU A 27 -3.68 4.74 -4.14
C LEU A 27 -3.39 6.24 -4.20
N ILE A 28 -2.86 6.79 -3.11
CA ILE A 28 -2.57 8.22 -2.97
C ILE A 28 -1.08 8.47 -3.21
N ASP A 29 -0.24 7.62 -2.61
CA ASP A 29 1.20 7.82 -2.68
C ASP A 29 2.00 6.52 -2.51
N VAL A 30 3.29 6.60 -2.84
CA VAL A 30 4.30 5.61 -2.52
C VAL A 30 5.54 6.29 -1.94
N ILE A 31 5.99 5.77 -0.80
CA ILE A 31 7.16 6.24 -0.08
C ILE A 31 8.19 5.13 -0.10
N LEU A 32 9.43 5.45 -0.45
CA LEU A 32 10.57 4.55 -0.26
C LEU A 32 11.45 5.13 0.84
N ASP A 33 11.76 4.28 1.80
CA ASP A 33 12.65 4.64 2.89
C ASP A 33 14.05 5.06 2.39
N SER A 34 14.77 5.81 3.22
CA SER A 34 16.13 6.25 2.96
C SER A 34 17.09 5.10 2.67
N THR A 35 16.91 3.93 3.29
CA THR A 35 17.74 2.73 3.05
C THR A 35 17.41 2.04 1.73
N ARG A 36 16.31 2.42 1.06
CA ARG A 36 15.79 1.78 -0.15
C ARG A 36 15.39 0.32 0.01
N GLU A 37 15.14 -0.11 1.24
CA GLU A 37 14.73 -1.49 1.54
C GLU A 37 13.23 -1.61 1.74
N GLN A 38 12.57 -0.54 2.17
CA GLN A 38 11.16 -0.56 2.54
C GLN A 38 10.37 0.41 1.66
N LEU A 39 9.31 -0.10 1.05
CA LEU A 39 8.38 0.65 0.26
C LEU A 39 7.01 0.63 0.93
N ALA A 40 6.42 1.81 1.12
CA ALA A 40 5.13 2.01 1.74
C ALA A 40 4.16 2.60 0.73
N PHE A 41 3.05 1.91 0.50
CA PHE A 41 1.93 2.40 -0.27
C PHE A 41 0.94 3.09 0.66
N VAL A 42 0.68 4.36 0.38
CA VAL A 42 -0.33 5.17 1.06
C VAL A 42 -1.59 5.12 0.23
N MET A 43 -2.66 4.64 0.85
CA MET A 43 -3.95 4.41 0.22
C MET A 43 -5.05 5.02 1.07
N GLN A 44 -6.22 5.19 0.47
CA GLN A 44 -7.41 5.69 1.14
C GLN A 44 -8.62 4.86 0.74
N LYS A 45 -9.43 4.44 1.72
CA LYS A 45 -10.74 3.81 1.49
C LYS A 45 -11.81 4.61 2.20
N GLY A 46 -12.58 5.40 1.44
CA GLY A 46 -13.49 6.39 2.02
C GLY A 46 -12.73 7.40 2.89
N GLU A 47 -13.04 7.48 4.18
CA GLU A 47 -12.36 8.37 5.13
C GLU A 47 -11.15 7.71 5.83
N TRP A 48 -10.90 6.43 5.58
CA TRP A 48 -9.88 5.66 6.29
C TRP A 48 -8.54 5.69 5.54
N PRO A 49 -7.47 6.27 6.13
CA PRO A 49 -6.14 6.17 5.58
C PRO A 49 -5.55 4.78 5.86
N ILE A 50 -4.92 4.19 4.85
CA ILE A 50 -4.34 2.84 4.91
C ILE A 50 -2.91 2.91 4.41
N VAL A 51 -1.98 2.33 5.16
CA VAL A 51 -0.57 2.23 4.76
C VAL A 51 -0.16 0.77 4.75
N VAL A 52 0.28 0.28 3.59
CA VAL A 52 0.81 -1.09 3.42
C VAL A 52 2.28 -0.99 3.08
N GLY A 53 3.12 -1.60 3.92
CA GLY A 53 4.57 -1.66 3.71
C GLY A 53 4.97 -3.02 3.14
N LEU A 54 6.00 -3.02 2.31
CA LEU A 54 6.63 -4.19 1.72
C LEU A 54 8.12 -3.93 1.52
N ASN A 55 8.89 -5.01 1.34
CA ASN A 55 10.28 -4.87 0.96
C ASN A 55 10.38 -4.40 -0.50
N TRP A 56 11.33 -3.51 -0.78
CA TRP A 56 11.63 -3.03 -2.13
C TRP A 56 12.10 -4.16 -3.05
N LEU A 57 12.92 -5.08 -2.54
CA LEU A 57 13.41 -6.21 -3.31
C LEU A 57 12.26 -7.16 -3.69
N ASP A 58 11.32 -7.37 -2.77
CA ASP A 58 10.10 -8.12 -3.02
C ASP A 58 9.27 -7.43 -4.10
N TYR A 59 9.08 -6.11 -4.01
CA TYR A 59 8.38 -5.32 -5.05
C TYR A 59 8.95 -5.55 -6.46
N VAL A 60 10.28 -5.53 -6.58
CA VAL A 60 10.97 -5.65 -7.87
C VAL A 60 10.99 -7.09 -8.37
N SER A 61 11.09 -8.07 -7.48
CA SER A 61 11.28 -9.48 -7.82
C SER A 61 9.98 -10.22 -8.09
N HIS A 62 8.90 -9.82 -7.41
CA HIS A 62 7.61 -10.50 -7.54
C HIS A 62 6.87 -10.14 -8.82
N ARG A 63 6.10 -11.13 -9.30
CA ARG A 63 5.13 -10.93 -10.37
C ARG A 63 3.92 -10.18 -9.84
N ASP A 64 3.17 -9.58 -10.76
CA ASP A 64 2.01 -8.75 -10.46
C ASP A 64 0.92 -9.52 -9.68
N ASP A 65 0.73 -10.81 -9.95
CA ASP A 65 -0.18 -11.67 -9.18
C ASP A 65 0.23 -11.83 -7.71
N GLU A 66 1.52 -12.08 -7.45
CA GLU A 66 2.05 -12.22 -6.10
C GLU A 66 2.01 -10.89 -5.34
N LEU A 67 2.32 -9.78 -6.01
CA LEU A 67 2.18 -8.44 -5.44
C LEU A 67 0.74 -8.14 -5.08
N ARG A 68 -0.21 -8.53 -5.94
CA ARG A 68 -1.64 -8.37 -5.67
C ARG A 68 -2.04 -9.14 -4.40
N GLU A 69 -1.58 -10.38 -4.23
CA GLU A 69 -1.87 -11.18 -3.04
C GLU A 69 -1.28 -10.54 -1.76
N GLN A 70 -0.05 -10.03 -1.83
CA GLN A 70 0.57 -9.32 -0.70
C GLN A 70 -0.19 -8.03 -0.34
N LEU A 71 -0.60 -7.25 -1.35
CA LEU A 71 -1.40 -6.05 -1.14
C LEU A 71 -2.76 -6.38 -0.54
N ALA A 72 -3.42 -7.45 -1.00
CA ALA A 72 -4.69 -7.92 -0.46
C ALA A 72 -4.55 -8.35 1.00
N ALA A 73 -3.52 -9.15 1.32
CA ALA A 73 -3.25 -9.58 2.69
C ALA A 73 -2.93 -8.38 3.62
N GLY A 74 -2.11 -7.44 3.13
CA GLY A 74 -1.76 -6.23 3.86
C GLY A 74 -2.98 -5.33 4.12
N LEU A 75 -3.84 -5.16 3.11
CA LEU A 75 -5.08 -4.40 3.21
C LEU A 75 -6.06 -5.06 4.19
N ALA A 76 -6.29 -6.37 4.07
CA ALA A 76 -7.18 -7.11 4.97
C ALA A 76 -6.73 -6.95 6.42
N ARG A 77 -5.45 -7.17 6.71
CA ARG A 77 -4.88 -7.00 8.05
C ARG A 77 -5.04 -5.58 8.59
N ARG A 78 -4.90 -4.56 7.74
CA ARG A 78 -5.07 -3.15 8.13
C ARG A 78 -6.53 -2.82 8.42
N LEU A 79 -7.45 -3.31 7.59
CA LEU A 79 -8.88 -3.12 7.79
C LEU A 79 -9.39 -3.85 9.03
N GLU A 80 -8.90 -5.06 9.30
CA GLU A 80 -9.19 -5.79 10.54
C GLU A 80 -8.70 -5.00 11.76
N LYS A 81 -7.44 -4.53 11.73
CA LYS A 81 -6.90 -3.71 12.83
C LYS A 81 -7.66 -2.40 13.01
N ALA A 82 -8.09 -1.76 11.93
CA ALA A 82 -8.90 -0.54 11.98
C ALA A 82 -10.30 -0.80 12.58
N ARG A 83 -10.91 -1.95 12.26
CA ARG A 83 -12.19 -2.38 12.86
C ARG A 83 -12.05 -2.76 14.33
N SER A 84 -10.90 -3.29 14.74
CA SER A 84 -10.63 -3.68 16.14
C SER A 84 -10.15 -2.54 17.04
N LYS A 85 -9.89 -1.34 16.50
CA LYS A 85 -9.67 -0.11 17.29
C LYS A 85 -10.93 0.78 17.26
N PRO A 86 -11.99 0.48 18.03
CA PRO A 86 -12.96 1.50 18.38
C PRO A 86 -12.33 2.41 19.45
N ALA A 87 -12.25 3.71 19.18
CA ALA A 87 -12.17 4.78 20.19
C ALA A 87 -11.24 4.53 21.41
N GLU A 88 -9.93 4.56 21.22
CA GLU A 88 -9.00 4.96 22.28
C GLU A 88 -8.08 6.01 21.70
N GLU A 89 -8.45 7.27 21.88
CA GLU A 89 -7.57 8.45 22.06
C GLU A 89 -8.44 9.72 22.12
N GLU A 90 -9.09 9.92 23.28
CA GLU A 90 -9.40 11.25 23.81
C GLU A 90 -8.49 11.46 25.03
N PRO A 91 -7.59 12.46 25.00
CA PRO A 91 -7.17 13.18 26.19
C PRO A 91 -7.72 14.61 26.24
#